data_AF-A0A7L2FEQ0-F1
#
_entry.id   AF-A0A7L2FEQ0-F1
#
_cell.length_a   1.000
_cell.length_b   1.000
_cell.length_c   1.000
_cell.angle_alpha   90.00
_cell.angle_beta   90.00
_cell.angle_gamma   90.00
#
_symmetry.space_group_name_H-M   'P 1'
#
loop_
_entity.id
_entity.type
_entity.pdbx_description
1 polymer ?
#
loop_
_entity_poly.entity_id
_entity_poly.type
_entity_poly.pdbx_seq_one_letter_code
_entity_poly.pdbx_strand_id
1 'polypeptide(L)'
;LRLFGFLLTSLAAWYLGYFVAAHVPQNTVSIAALQEIGKKPVLRAPAPRRQKCDLWAPCPPGNFAYRILSGGGKQRRPKICFEDEDALYCEQRCLAVLFWLFCYSNHMCYYDSTDHSREMMDFIRKAPEGTLLLMATQDDGSTRLKDDAKKLVEELGSKEIKNIKFRSSWVFIAAKGFTLPDNIQKEKV
;
A
#
# COMPACT_ATOMS: atom_id res chain seq x y z
N LEU A 1 -8.43 85.47 -5.76
CA LEU A 1 -7.97 84.26 -5.00
C LEU A 1 -8.30 82.95 -5.71
N ARG A 2 -9.53 82.41 -5.69
CA ARG A 2 -9.82 81.00 -6.10
C ARG A 2 -9.21 80.58 -7.46
N LEU A 3 -9.37 81.38 -8.51
CA LEU A 3 -8.82 81.08 -9.85
C LEU A 3 -7.28 80.96 -9.88
N PHE A 4 -6.58 81.79 -9.10
CA PHE A 4 -5.13 81.76 -8.95
C PHE A 4 -4.66 80.52 -8.18
N GLY A 5 -5.45 80.07 -7.18
CA GLY A 5 -5.24 78.80 -6.50
C GLY A 5 -5.31 77.61 -7.46
N PHE A 6 -6.32 77.56 -8.34
CA PHE A 6 -6.44 76.49 -9.34
C PHE A 6 -5.28 76.47 -10.35
N LEU A 7 -4.80 77.63 -10.77
CA LEU A 7 -3.60 77.73 -11.63
C LEU A 7 -2.35 77.22 -10.92
N LEU A 8 -2.14 77.59 -9.65
CA LEU A 8 -1.03 77.08 -8.83
C LEU A 8 -1.09 75.56 -8.63
N THR A 9 -2.27 74.99 -8.33
CA THR A 9 -2.40 73.54 -8.16
C THR A 9 -2.20 72.78 -9.48
N SER A 10 -2.62 73.36 -10.61
CA SER A 10 -2.39 72.78 -11.94
C SER A 10 -0.90 72.74 -12.29
N LEU A 11 -0.19 73.87 -12.10
CA LEU A 11 1.25 73.95 -12.30
C LEU A 11 2.01 73.00 -11.37
N ALA A 12 1.65 72.96 -10.08
CA ALA A 12 2.28 72.07 -9.11
C ALA A 12 2.09 70.58 -9.48
N ALA A 13 0.89 70.18 -9.91
CA ALA A 13 0.62 68.81 -10.37
C ALA A 13 1.42 68.46 -11.63
N TRP A 14 1.56 69.41 -12.57
CA TRP A 14 2.34 69.21 -13.80
C TRP A 14 3.84 69.05 -13.52
N TYR A 15 4.41 69.92 -12.68
CA TYR A 15 5.80 69.79 -12.23
C TYR A 15 6.06 68.51 -11.42
N LEU A 16 5.12 68.10 -10.56
CA LEU A 16 5.24 66.85 -9.81
C LEU A 16 5.21 65.62 -10.74
N GLY A 17 4.32 65.62 -11.73
CA GLY A 17 4.25 64.58 -12.76
C GLY A 17 5.55 64.50 -13.60
N TYR A 18 6.09 65.64 -14.01
CA TYR A 18 7.38 65.71 -14.70
C TYR A 18 8.55 65.22 -13.82
N PHE A 19 8.60 65.62 -12.55
CA PHE A 19 9.63 65.18 -11.61
C PHE A 19 9.60 63.66 -11.41
N VAL A 20 8.41 63.08 -11.22
CA VAL A 20 8.19 61.62 -11.14
C VAL A 20 8.64 60.93 -12.43
N ALA A 21 8.24 61.43 -13.60
CA ALA A 21 8.61 60.84 -14.89
C ALA A 21 10.13 60.91 -15.18
N ALA A 22 10.84 61.90 -14.65
CA ALA A 22 12.28 62.06 -14.82
C ALA A 22 13.13 61.26 -13.82
N HIS A 23 12.61 60.98 -12.61
CA HIS A 23 13.40 60.37 -11.52
C HIS A 23 12.97 58.95 -11.12
N VAL A 24 11.78 58.47 -11.52
CA VAL A 24 11.38 57.07 -11.30
C VAL A 24 11.93 56.20 -12.43
N PRO A 25 12.81 55.21 -12.15
CA PRO A 25 13.29 54.29 -13.18
C PRO A 25 12.14 53.45 -13.74
N GLN A 26 12.02 53.36 -15.07
CA GLN A 26 11.00 52.52 -15.73
C GLN A 26 11.08 51.03 -15.33
N ASN A 27 12.25 50.59 -14.85
CA ASN A 27 12.52 49.21 -14.44
C ASN A 27 11.96 48.86 -13.04
N THR A 28 11.46 49.83 -12.26
CA THR A 28 11.17 49.63 -10.83
C THR A 28 9.90 48.81 -10.57
N VAL A 29 8.92 48.83 -11.49
CA VAL A 29 7.66 48.08 -11.35
C VAL A 29 7.31 47.40 -12.68
N SER A 30 7.72 46.14 -12.83
CA SER A 30 7.25 45.30 -13.93
C SER A 30 5.81 44.85 -13.68
N ILE A 31 4.91 45.12 -14.64
CA ILE A 31 3.50 44.68 -14.59
C ILE A 31 3.42 43.14 -14.50
N ALA A 32 4.36 42.42 -15.12
CA ALA A 32 4.45 40.96 -15.03
C ALA A 32 4.72 40.48 -13.58
N ALA A 33 5.53 41.21 -12.80
CA ALA A 33 5.78 40.85 -11.40
C ALA A 33 4.51 41.00 -10.54
N LEU A 34 3.67 42.01 -10.81
CA LEU A 34 2.36 42.16 -10.17
C LEU A 34 1.39 41.04 -10.59
N GLN A 35 1.46 40.57 -11.83
CA GLN A 35 0.67 39.42 -12.30
C GLN A 35 1.09 38.11 -11.62
N GLU A 36 2.38 37.89 -11.33
CA GLU A 36 2.83 36.73 -10.54
C GLU A 36 2.32 36.79 -9.09
N ILE A 37 2.37 37.96 -8.43
CA ILE A 37 1.85 38.14 -7.06
C ILE A 37 0.33 37.87 -6.99
N GLY A 38 -0.41 38.16 -8.06
CA GLY A 38 -1.84 37.86 -8.18
C GLY A 38 -2.17 36.36 -8.27
N LYS A 39 -1.20 35.50 -8.63
CA LYS A 39 -1.40 34.04 -8.67
C LYS A 39 -1.27 33.48 -7.26
N LYS A 40 -2.41 33.18 -6.61
CA LYS A 40 -2.43 32.37 -5.39
C LYS A 40 -1.61 31.09 -5.63
N PRO A 41 -0.54 30.82 -4.86
CA PRO A 41 0.22 29.60 -5.02
C PRO A 41 -0.69 28.42 -4.69
N VAL A 42 -0.88 27.53 -5.66
CA VAL A 42 -1.69 26.32 -5.47
C VAL A 42 -0.90 25.37 -4.58
N LEU A 43 -1.15 25.46 -3.27
CA LEU A 43 -0.61 24.57 -2.24
C LEU A 43 -1.13 23.14 -2.47
N ARG A 44 -0.49 22.43 -3.41
CA ARG A 44 -0.67 20.99 -3.59
C ARG A 44 -0.04 20.30 -2.38
N ALA A 45 -0.82 19.51 -1.66
CA ALA A 45 -0.26 18.56 -0.70
C ALA A 45 0.75 17.67 -1.44
N PRO A 46 1.89 17.31 -0.81
CA PRO A 46 2.79 16.33 -1.39
C PRO A 46 2.05 15.02 -1.62
N ALA A 47 2.36 14.30 -2.70
CA ALA A 47 1.75 13.01 -2.98
C ALA A 47 1.90 12.08 -1.76
N PRO A 48 0.84 11.36 -1.34
CA PRO A 48 0.91 10.49 -0.18
C PRO A 48 2.01 9.46 -0.38
N ARG A 49 2.93 9.35 0.59
CA ARG A 49 4.04 8.40 0.49
C ARG A 49 3.47 6.98 0.43
N ARG A 50 3.82 6.23 -0.61
CA ARG A 50 3.54 4.80 -0.72
C ARG A 50 4.14 4.08 0.49
N GLN A 51 3.35 3.26 1.17
CA GLN A 51 3.80 2.40 2.26
C GLN A 51 4.15 1.01 1.71
N LYS A 52 4.94 0.24 2.45
CA LYS A 52 5.24 -1.17 2.11
C LYS A 52 3.96 -1.97 1.90
N CYS A 53 3.92 -2.83 0.89
CA CYS A 53 2.77 -3.62 0.48
C CYS A 53 1.48 -2.80 0.21
N ASP A 54 1.63 -1.51 -0.10
CA ASP A 54 0.54 -0.55 -0.32
C ASP A 54 -0.45 -0.47 0.87
N LEU A 55 0.08 -0.62 2.09
CA LEU A 55 -0.68 -0.50 3.34
C LEU A 55 -1.19 0.94 3.57
N TRP A 56 -2.28 1.07 4.31
CA TRP A 56 -2.90 2.37 4.62
C TRP A 56 -2.06 3.27 5.55
N ALA A 57 -1.28 2.65 6.44
CA ALA A 57 -0.44 3.33 7.43
C ALA A 57 0.93 2.64 7.51
N PRO A 58 1.99 3.38 7.91
CA PRO A 58 3.31 2.79 8.17
C PRO A 58 3.25 1.77 9.32
N CYS A 59 4.03 0.70 9.21
CA CYS A 59 4.28 -0.21 10.33
C CYS A 59 5.14 0.48 11.41
N PRO A 60 4.94 0.16 12.71
CA PRO A 60 5.85 0.58 13.77
C PRO A 60 7.29 0.09 13.53
N PRO A 61 8.32 0.81 14.02
CA PRO A 61 9.71 0.38 13.87
C PRO A 61 9.94 -0.98 14.53
N GLY A 62 10.67 -1.87 13.85
CA GLY A 62 10.91 -3.25 14.30
C GLY A 62 9.84 -4.27 13.87
N ASN A 63 8.71 -3.84 13.32
CA ASN A 63 7.68 -4.73 12.79
C ASN A 63 7.80 -4.90 11.27
N PHE A 64 7.54 -6.11 10.78
CA PHE A 64 7.43 -6.40 9.35
C PHE A 64 6.07 -6.00 8.77
N ALA A 65 6.06 -5.46 7.55
CA ALA A 65 4.87 -5.23 6.76
C ALA A 65 4.46 -6.51 6.01
N TYR A 66 3.18 -6.86 6.02
CA TYR A 66 2.64 -7.94 5.20
C TYR A 66 1.24 -7.59 4.67
N ARG A 67 0.87 -8.20 3.54
CA ARG A 67 -0.48 -8.11 2.97
C ARG A 67 -0.83 -9.38 2.23
N ILE A 68 -1.97 -9.97 2.58
CA ILE A 68 -2.49 -11.18 1.96
C ILE A 68 -3.84 -10.85 1.31
N LEU A 69 -3.99 -11.20 0.03
CA LEU A 69 -5.21 -11.02 -0.76
C LEU A 69 -5.57 -12.36 -1.40
N SER A 70 -6.79 -12.84 -1.17
CA SER A 70 -7.36 -14.00 -1.85
C SER A 70 -7.69 -13.71 -3.31
N GLY A 71 -7.91 -14.78 -4.07
CA GLY A 71 -8.37 -14.72 -5.45
C GLY A 71 -9.78 -14.16 -5.61
N GLY A 72 -10.04 -13.55 -6.77
CA GLY A 72 -11.36 -13.14 -7.21
C GLY A 72 -11.85 -14.04 -8.35
N GLY A 73 -12.55 -15.12 -7.99
CA GLY A 73 -13.00 -16.16 -8.93
C GLY A 73 -11.82 -16.78 -9.67
N LYS A 74 -11.93 -16.94 -11.00
CA LYS A 74 -10.83 -17.43 -11.85
C LYS A 74 -9.92 -16.32 -12.43
N GLN A 75 -10.36 -15.06 -12.41
CA GLN A 75 -9.73 -13.97 -13.17
C GLN A 75 -8.69 -13.19 -12.36
N ARG A 76 -8.97 -12.90 -11.08
CA ARG A 76 -7.99 -12.24 -10.19
C ARG A 76 -7.25 -13.32 -9.40
N ARG A 77 -5.94 -13.40 -9.60
CA ARG A 77 -5.01 -14.25 -8.82
C ARG A 77 -4.89 -13.75 -7.37
N PRO A 78 -4.45 -14.58 -6.41
CA PRO A 78 -4.18 -14.10 -5.06
C PRO A 78 -2.86 -13.31 -5.08
N LYS A 79 -2.66 -12.42 -4.12
CA LYS A 79 -1.40 -11.68 -3.96
C LYS A 79 -0.96 -11.69 -2.50
N ILE A 80 0.26 -12.14 -2.28
CA ILE A 80 0.92 -12.13 -0.99
C ILE A 80 2.16 -11.23 -1.12
N CYS A 81 2.24 -10.22 -0.26
CA CYS A 81 3.38 -9.32 -0.16
C CYS A 81 3.92 -9.32 1.27
N PHE A 82 5.24 -9.27 1.41
CA PHE A 82 5.97 -9.19 2.65
C PHE A 82 7.15 -8.22 2.49
N GLU A 83 7.29 -7.26 3.39
CA GLU A 83 8.35 -6.23 3.37
C GLU A 83 8.47 -5.36 2.11
N ASP A 84 7.40 -5.30 1.31
CA ASP A 84 7.27 -4.70 -0.04
C ASP A 84 7.77 -5.56 -1.21
N GLU A 85 8.24 -6.78 -0.93
CA GLU A 85 8.45 -7.84 -1.92
C GLU A 85 7.18 -8.66 -2.08
N ASP A 86 6.80 -9.00 -3.31
CA ASP A 86 5.80 -10.04 -3.52
C ASP A 86 6.43 -11.40 -3.15
N ALA A 87 5.69 -12.26 -2.44
CA ALA A 87 6.20 -13.52 -1.86
C ALA A 87 6.64 -14.57 -2.90
N LEU A 88 6.61 -14.23 -4.18
CA LEU A 88 7.32 -14.87 -5.29
C LEU A 88 8.85 -14.73 -5.20
N TYR A 89 9.36 -13.81 -4.36
CA TYR A 89 10.78 -13.42 -4.34
C TYR A 89 11.43 -13.43 -2.93
N CYS A 90 10.70 -13.73 -1.85
CA CYS A 90 11.24 -13.57 -0.50
C CYS A 90 12.35 -14.59 -0.17
N GLU A 91 13.62 -14.15 -0.21
CA GLU A 91 14.78 -15.03 -0.06
C GLU A 91 14.97 -15.62 1.36
N GLN A 92 14.54 -14.92 2.42
CA GLN A 92 15.19 -15.08 3.72
C GLN A 92 14.44 -15.91 4.79
N ARG A 93 13.10 -16.01 4.74
CA ARG A 93 12.32 -16.86 5.69
C ARG A 93 10.81 -17.03 5.48
N CYS A 94 10.17 -16.35 4.52
CA CYS A 94 8.72 -16.45 4.32
C CYS A 94 8.38 -17.62 3.40
N LEU A 95 7.37 -18.41 3.78
CA LEU A 95 6.92 -19.58 3.04
C LEU A 95 5.43 -19.44 2.75
N ALA A 96 5.05 -19.42 1.47
CA ALA A 96 3.69 -19.09 1.06
C ALA A 96 2.91 -20.33 0.58
N VAL A 97 1.64 -20.39 0.95
CA VAL A 97 0.69 -21.46 0.58
C VAL A 97 -0.49 -20.85 -0.17
N LEU A 98 -0.55 -21.10 -1.46
CA LEU A 98 -1.75 -20.85 -2.25
C LEU A 98 -2.54 -22.16 -2.42
N PHE A 99 -3.78 -22.03 -2.88
CA PHE A 99 -4.42 -23.05 -3.71
C PHE A 99 -4.41 -22.50 -5.14
N TRP A 100 -3.93 -23.32 -6.12
CA TRP A 100 -2.83 -23.39 -8.79
C TRP A 100 -1.28 -23.65 -9.19
N LEU A 101 -0.71 -24.89 -9.23
CA LEU A 101 0.74 -25.15 -9.06
C LEU A 101 1.65 -24.64 -10.20
N PHE A 102 2.62 -23.79 -9.83
CA PHE A 102 4.01 -23.83 -10.31
C PHE A 102 4.92 -23.58 -9.11
N CYS A 103 6.04 -24.30 -9.01
CA CYS A 103 6.93 -24.26 -7.84
C CYS A 103 8.40 -24.27 -8.28
N TYR A 104 9.15 -23.25 -7.88
CA TYR A 104 10.62 -23.16 -7.93
C TYR A 104 11.11 -22.47 -6.65
N SER A 105 12.43 -22.40 -6.44
CA SER A 105 13.11 -21.97 -5.20
C SER A 105 12.52 -20.70 -4.56
N ASN A 106 12.58 -20.64 -3.22
CA ASN A 106 11.99 -19.59 -2.37
C ASN A 106 10.45 -19.65 -2.41
N HIS A 107 9.93 -20.71 -1.80
CA HIS A 107 8.72 -21.38 -2.30
C HIS A 107 7.39 -20.74 -1.87
N MET A 108 6.66 -20.25 -2.87
CA MET A 108 5.20 -20.18 -2.83
C MET A 108 4.61 -21.43 -3.50
N CYS A 109 3.99 -22.31 -2.71
CA CYS A 109 3.40 -23.57 -3.21
C CYS A 109 1.88 -23.44 -3.38
N TYR A 110 1.36 -23.88 -4.53
CA TYR A 110 -0.07 -24.02 -4.84
C TYR A 110 -0.35 -25.52 -5.07
N TYR A 111 -1.42 -26.12 -4.53
CA TYR A 111 -1.72 -27.56 -4.73
C TYR A 111 -2.81 -27.86 -5.79
N ASP A 112 -2.47 -28.57 -6.88
CA ASP A 112 -3.43 -28.99 -7.95
C ASP A 112 -3.31 -30.47 -8.43
N SER A 113 -2.72 -31.36 -7.63
CA SER A 113 -2.63 -32.80 -7.95
C SER A 113 -3.92 -33.60 -7.66
N THR A 114 -3.86 -34.93 -7.65
CA THR A 114 -4.95 -35.76 -7.10
C THR A 114 -4.98 -35.84 -5.57
N ASP A 115 -3.97 -35.32 -4.85
CA ASP A 115 -3.89 -35.37 -3.38
C ASP A 115 -3.37 -34.06 -2.75
N HIS A 116 -4.00 -32.93 -3.09
CA HIS A 116 -3.62 -31.58 -2.63
C HIS A 116 -3.32 -31.51 -1.12
N SER A 117 -4.18 -32.16 -0.33
CA SER A 117 -4.16 -32.12 1.13
C SER A 117 -2.86 -32.72 1.68
N ARG A 118 -2.41 -33.85 1.13
CA ARG A 118 -1.14 -34.48 1.55
C ARG A 118 0.05 -33.59 1.23
N GLU A 119 0.11 -33.02 0.03
CA GLU A 119 1.20 -32.14 -0.39
C GLU A 119 1.30 -30.88 0.50
N MET A 120 0.17 -30.27 0.83
CA MET A 120 0.11 -29.14 1.78
C MET A 120 0.58 -29.54 3.18
N MET A 121 0.13 -30.69 3.68
CA MET A 121 0.55 -31.20 4.99
C MET A 121 2.04 -31.50 5.04
N ASP A 122 2.58 -32.12 4.00
CA ASP A 122 4.00 -32.40 3.85
C ASP A 122 4.83 -31.12 3.82
N PHE A 123 4.37 -30.07 3.12
CA PHE A 123 5.04 -28.77 3.05
C PHE A 123 5.08 -28.06 4.41
N ILE A 124 3.93 -27.98 5.09
CA ILE A 124 3.82 -27.42 6.45
C ILE A 124 4.71 -28.20 7.44
N ARG A 125 4.79 -29.53 7.31
CA ARG A 125 5.63 -30.38 8.15
C ARG A 125 7.12 -30.22 7.86
N LYS A 126 7.51 -30.06 6.60
CA LYS A 126 8.92 -29.88 6.16
C LYS A 126 9.47 -28.47 6.37
N ALA A 127 8.61 -27.45 6.50
CA ALA A 127 9.02 -26.09 6.87
C ALA A 127 9.82 -26.10 8.20
N PRO A 128 10.94 -25.37 8.33
CA PRO A 128 11.69 -25.33 9.58
C PRO A 128 10.95 -24.51 10.66
N GLU A 129 11.37 -24.69 11.91
CA GLU A 129 10.95 -23.81 13.01
C GLU A 129 11.50 -22.39 12.78
N GLY A 130 10.75 -21.35 13.14
CA GLY A 130 11.07 -19.95 12.83
C GLY A 130 10.56 -19.48 11.46
N THR A 131 9.72 -20.25 10.77
CA THR A 131 9.11 -19.89 9.48
C THR A 131 7.75 -19.21 9.64
N LEU A 132 7.49 -18.19 8.82
CA LEU A 132 6.15 -17.63 8.60
C LEU A 132 5.44 -18.37 7.46
N LEU A 133 4.19 -18.77 7.69
CA LEU A 133 3.32 -19.48 6.75
C LEU A 133 2.18 -18.53 6.33
N LEU A 134 2.24 -18.01 5.10
CA LEU A 134 1.23 -17.06 4.57
C LEU A 134 0.32 -17.78 3.58
N MET A 135 -0.98 -17.86 3.86
CA MET A 135 -1.94 -18.68 3.12
C MET A 135 -3.05 -17.87 2.42
N ALA A 136 -3.44 -18.24 1.18
CA ALA A 136 -4.56 -17.62 0.46
C ALA A 136 -5.23 -18.55 -0.58
N THR A 137 -6.56 -18.49 -0.72
CA THR A 137 -7.32 -19.29 -1.71
C THR A 137 -7.45 -18.63 -3.09
N GLN A 138 -7.64 -19.44 -4.14
CA GLN A 138 -7.99 -19.02 -5.52
C GLN A 138 -9.14 -19.87 -6.05
N ASP A 139 -10.19 -19.24 -6.60
CA ASP A 139 -11.47 -19.88 -7.03
C ASP A 139 -12.12 -20.73 -5.93
N ASP A 140 -11.59 -21.91 -5.60
CA ASP A 140 -11.98 -22.73 -4.45
C ASP A 140 -10.75 -23.37 -3.77
N GLY A 141 -10.73 -23.35 -2.43
CA GLY A 141 -9.75 -24.05 -1.59
C GLY A 141 -10.35 -25.16 -0.71
N SER A 142 -11.65 -25.46 -0.86
CA SER A 142 -12.39 -26.33 0.09
C SER A 142 -12.69 -27.73 -0.43
N THR A 143 -13.06 -27.90 -1.71
CA THR A 143 -13.66 -29.14 -2.24
C THR A 143 -12.74 -30.37 -2.16
N ARG A 144 -11.42 -30.14 -2.18
CA ARG A 144 -10.39 -31.18 -2.09
C ARG A 144 -9.56 -31.09 -0.78
N LEU A 145 -10.02 -30.29 0.19
CA LEU A 145 -9.37 -30.14 1.48
C LEU A 145 -9.93 -31.17 2.48
N LYS A 146 -9.11 -32.18 2.78
CA LYS A 146 -9.40 -33.25 3.72
C LYS A 146 -9.32 -32.75 5.17
N ASP A 147 -9.98 -33.44 6.08
CA ASP A 147 -10.11 -33.00 7.47
C ASP A 147 -8.81 -33.14 8.29
N ASP A 148 -7.89 -34.03 7.88
CA ASP A 148 -6.52 -34.10 8.43
C ASP A 148 -5.68 -32.86 8.07
N ALA A 149 -5.86 -32.34 6.86
CA ALA A 149 -5.26 -31.08 6.43
C ALA A 149 -5.90 -29.85 7.11
N LYS A 150 -7.23 -29.83 7.29
CA LYS A 150 -7.91 -28.79 8.10
C LYS A 150 -7.38 -28.79 9.53
N LYS A 151 -7.28 -29.97 10.16
CA LYS A 151 -6.78 -30.12 11.53
C LYS A 151 -5.36 -29.61 11.68
N LEU A 152 -4.46 -29.89 10.74
CA LEU A 152 -3.09 -29.37 10.77
C LEU A 152 -3.03 -27.83 10.68
N VAL A 153 -3.97 -27.20 9.98
CA VAL A 153 -4.07 -25.73 9.86
C VAL A 153 -4.77 -25.10 11.09
N GLU A 154 -5.70 -25.83 11.72
CA GLU A 154 -6.25 -25.47 13.04
C GLU A 154 -5.19 -25.59 14.16
N GLU A 155 -4.32 -26.60 14.09
CA GLU A 155 -3.13 -26.75 14.96
C GLU A 155 -2.11 -25.60 14.78
N LEU A 156 -2.09 -24.93 13.61
CA LEU A 156 -1.35 -23.68 13.37
C LEU A 156 -2.06 -22.41 13.88
N GLY A 157 -3.26 -22.55 14.47
CA GLY A 157 -4.02 -21.44 15.08
C GLY A 157 -5.13 -20.84 14.22
N SER A 158 -5.48 -21.45 13.09
CA SER A 158 -6.66 -21.05 12.30
C SER A 158 -7.95 -21.39 13.05
N LYS A 159 -8.92 -20.49 12.97
CA LYS A 159 -10.29 -20.66 13.52
C LYS A 159 -11.31 -20.95 12.42
N GLU A 160 -11.07 -20.45 11.20
CA GLU A 160 -12.03 -20.53 10.09
C GLU A 160 -11.76 -21.66 9.08
N ILE A 161 -10.62 -22.37 9.12
CA ILE A 161 -10.32 -23.44 8.13
C ILE A 161 -11.33 -24.60 8.14
N LYS A 162 -11.98 -24.84 9.28
CA LYS A 162 -13.10 -25.80 9.41
C LYS A 162 -14.44 -25.27 8.88
N ASN A 163 -14.57 -23.95 8.73
CA ASN A 163 -15.77 -23.25 8.29
C ASN A 163 -15.77 -22.92 6.79
N ILE A 164 -14.63 -23.06 6.09
CA ILE A 164 -14.56 -22.76 4.65
C ILE A 164 -15.48 -23.68 3.83
N LYS A 165 -16.11 -23.10 2.81
CA LYS A 165 -17.06 -23.75 1.91
C LYS A 165 -16.62 -23.54 0.47
N PHE A 166 -17.35 -24.15 -0.47
CA PHE A 166 -17.09 -24.00 -1.90
C PHE A 166 -16.98 -22.52 -2.27
N ARG A 167 -15.79 -22.11 -2.73
CA ARG A 167 -15.40 -20.73 -3.09
C ARG A 167 -15.31 -19.71 -1.95
N SER A 168 -15.12 -20.14 -0.71
CA SER A 168 -14.71 -19.24 0.39
C SER A 168 -13.39 -18.53 0.08
N SER A 169 -13.34 -17.23 0.34
CA SER A 169 -12.21 -16.33 0.01
C SER A 169 -11.27 -16.16 1.21
N TRP A 170 -10.68 -17.28 1.64
CA TRP A 170 -9.90 -17.37 2.86
C TRP A 170 -8.45 -16.88 2.70
N VAL A 171 -7.97 -16.18 3.73
CA VAL A 171 -6.58 -15.74 3.91
C VAL A 171 -6.15 -15.93 5.37
N PHE A 172 -4.90 -16.34 5.59
CA PHE A 172 -4.40 -16.68 6.92
C PHE A 172 -2.88 -16.46 7.02
N ILE A 173 -2.37 -16.13 8.20
CA ILE A 173 -0.95 -16.13 8.51
C ILE A 173 -0.69 -16.87 9.83
N ALA A 174 0.22 -17.84 9.77
CA ALA A 174 0.70 -18.58 10.92
C ALA A 174 2.21 -18.44 11.08
N ALA A 175 2.70 -18.81 12.26
CA ALA A 175 4.11 -18.98 12.57
C ALA A 175 4.36 -20.42 13.01
N LYS A 176 5.50 -20.99 12.60
CA LYS A 176 5.95 -22.30 13.05
C LYS A 176 7.06 -22.12 14.08
N GLY A 177 6.90 -22.69 15.27
CA GLY A 177 7.89 -22.62 16.36
C GLY A 177 7.89 -21.33 17.20
N PHE A 178 7.00 -20.38 16.90
CA PHE A 178 6.78 -19.17 17.70
C PHE A 178 5.34 -18.68 17.59
N THR A 179 4.90 -17.81 18.49
CA THR A 179 3.55 -17.24 18.50
C THR A 179 3.49 -15.89 17.79
N LEU A 180 2.49 -15.71 16.93
CA LEU A 180 2.15 -14.38 16.39
C LEU A 180 1.35 -13.57 17.42
N PRO A 181 1.61 -12.27 17.59
CA PRO A 181 0.90 -11.43 18.55
C PRO A 181 -0.60 -11.32 18.22
N ASP A 182 -1.43 -10.97 19.20
CA ASP A 182 -2.90 -10.93 19.04
C ASP A 182 -3.44 -9.59 18.52
N ASN A 183 -2.60 -8.56 18.40
CA ASN A 183 -2.98 -7.24 17.89
C ASN A 183 -2.91 -7.10 16.36
N ILE A 184 -2.72 -8.19 15.61
CA ILE A 184 -2.68 -8.21 14.14
C ILE A 184 -3.82 -9.07 13.57
N GLN A 185 -4.28 -8.74 12.35
CA GLN A 185 -5.28 -9.56 11.66
C GLN A 185 -4.61 -10.80 11.08
N LYS A 186 -4.77 -11.93 11.79
CA LYS A 186 -4.17 -13.23 11.45
C LYS A 186 -4.97 -14.04 10.44
N GLU A 187 -6.29 -13.82 10.32
CA GLU A 187 -7.18 -14.63 9.49
C GLU A 187 -8.39 -13.84 8.98
N LYS A 188 -8.91 -14.22 7.81
CA LYS A 188 -10.21 -13.78 7.27
C LYS A 188 -10.78 -14.80 6.27
N VAL A 189 -12.11 -14.83 6.11
CA VAL A 189 -12.88 -15.64 5.15
C VAL A 189 -13.90 -14.80 4.36
#